data_AF-A0A2V2BJG3-F1
#
_entry.id   AF-A0A2V2BJG3-F1
#
_cell.length_a   1.000
_cell.length_b   1.000
_cell.length_c   1.000
_cell.angle_alpha   90.00
_cell.angle_beta   90.00
_cell.angle_gamma   90.00
#
_symmetry.space_group_name_H-M   'P 1'
#
loop_
_entity.id
_entity.type
_entity.pdbx_description
1 polymer ?
#
loop_
_entity_poly.entity_id
_entity_poly.type
_entity_poly.pdbx_seq_one_letter_code
_entity_poly.pdbx_strand_id
1 'polypeptide(L)'
;MNEQASEISLLIKHDSEESHCIWNRLAEHKLNRSLTAPGQTYHGGEDWEYTETLELPSGGTEKRYFHHFRHRCHPLAGNVDVIVPASRHFTPTDSGNAYYHDFG
;
A
#
# COMPACT_ATOMS: atom_id res chain seq x y z
N MET A 1 14.05 30.02 -4.60
CA MET A 1 14.04 28.85 -5.50
C MET A 1 13.27 27.78 -4.76
N ASN A 2 12.04 27.49 -5.21
CA ASN A 2 11.33 26.32 -4.70
C ASN A 2 11.99 25.13 -5.40
N GLU A 3 12.88 24.44 -4.70
CA GLU A 3 13.24 23.08 -5.05
C GLU A 3 11.93 22.28 -4.92
N GLN A 4 11.24 22.08 -6.04
CA GLN A 4 10.32 20.94 -6.14
C GLN A 4 11.23 19.73 -5.96
N ALA A 5 11.37 19.27 -4.72
CA ALA A 5 12.01 18.00 -4.45
C ALA A 5 11.18 16.98 -5.21
N SER A 6 11.75 16.41 -6.26
CA SER A 6 11.22 15.22 -6.92
C SER A 6 10.78 14.25 -5.84
N GLU A 7 9.46 14.08 -5.68
CA GLU A 7 8.90 13.10 -4.75
C GLU A 7 9.16 11.73 -5.39
N ILE A 8 10.19 11.04 -4.90
CA ILE A 8 10.47 9.66 -5.30
C ILE A 8 9.66 8.75 -4.39
N SER A 9 8.68 8.03 -4.94
CA SER A 9 7.86 7.06 -4.20
C SER A 9 8.26 5.63 -4.54
N LEU A 10 8.23 4.75 -3.54
CA LEU A 10 8.45 3.32 -3.71
C LEU A 10 7.12 2.63 -4.00
N LEU A 11 6.99 2.04 -5.19
CA LEU A 11 5.78 1.36 -5.65
C LEU A 11 6.02 -0.13 -5.85
N ILE A 12 5.07 -0.96 -5.43
CA ILE A 12 5.09 -2.39 -5.76
C ILE A 12 4.68 -2.61 -7.23
N LYS A 13 5.13 -3.71 -7.82
CA LYS A 13 4.61 -4.19 -9.10
C LYS A 13 3.27 -4.89 -8.90
N HIS A 14 2.30 -4.57 -9.75
CA HIS A 14 0.92 -5.07 -9.66
C HIS A 14 0.80 -6.61 -9.62
N ASP A 15 1.62 -7.33 -10.39
CA ASP A 15 1.54 -8.80 -10.49
C ASP A 15 2.64 -9.51 -9.67
N SER A 16 3.29 -8.80 -8.75
CA SER A 16 4.32 -9.38 -7.90
C SER A 16 3.74 -10.24 -6.79
N GLU A 17 4.56 -11.12 -6.21
CA GLU A 17 4.17 -11.89 -5.02
C GLU A 17 3.81 -10.98 -3.85
N GLU A 18 4.50 -9.84 -3.72
CA GLU A 18 4.18 -8.83 -2.71
C GLU A 18 2.77 -8.28 -2.91
N SER A 19 2.40 -7.91 -4.14
CA SER A 19 1.08 -7.34 -4.42
C SER A 19 -0.03 -8.30 -4.00
N HIS A 20 0.07 -9.57 -4.37
CA HIS A 20 -0.90 -10.59 -3.95
C HIS A 20 -0.97 -10.74 -2.42
N CYS A 21 0.20 -10.73 -1.74
CA CYS A 21 0.25 -10.81 -0.28
C CYS A 21 -0.46 -9.63 0.39
N ILE A 22 -0.24 -8.41 -0.08
CA ILE A 22 -0.77 -7.23 0.58
C ILE A 22 -2.25 -7.00 0.29
N TRP A 23 -2.73 -7.37 -0.90
CA TRP A 23 -4.17 -7.35 -1.20
C TRP A 23 -4.93 -8.32 -0.30
N ASN A 24 -4.37 -9.51 -0.03
CA ASN A 24 -4.94 -10.44 0.94
C ASN A 24 -4.96 -9.87 2.36
N ARG A 25 -3.86 -9.24 2.82
CA ARG A 25 -3.81 -8.59 4.14
C ARG A 25 -4.77 -7.42 4.25
N LEU A 26 -4.95 -6.65 3.18
CA LEU A 26 -5.92 -5.57 3.11
C LEU A 26 -7.33 -6.13 3.27
N ALA A 27 -7.66 -7.24 2.60
CA ALA A 27 -8.95 -7.91 2.76
C ALA A 27 -9.19 -8.42 4.20
N GLU A 28 -8.16 -8.93 4.87
CA GLU A 28 -8.23 -9.39 6.27
C GLU A 28 -8.28 -8.24 7.29
N HIS A 29 -8.01 -7.00 6.86
CA HIS A 29 -7.99 -5.84 7.74
C HIS A 29 -9.36 -5.67 8.43
N LYS A 30 -9.34 -5.22 9.69
CA LYS A 30 -10.55 -5.10 10.52
C LYS A 30 -11.69 -4.27 9.91
N LEU A 31 -11.35 -3.32 9.02
CA LEU A 31 -12.31 -2.49 8.29
C LEU A 31 -12.96 -3.24 7.12
N ASN A 32 -12.24 -4.18 6.52
CA ASN A 32 -12.64 -4.90 5.32
C ASN A 32 -13.24 -6.27 5.62
N ARG A 33 -12.76 -6.99 6.66
CA ARG A 33 -13.13 -8.39 6.94
C ARG A 33 -14.62 -8.69 7.07
N SER A 34 -15.44 -7.69 7.38
CA SER A 34 -16.91 -7.81 7.50
C SER A 34 -17.67 -7.47 6.23
N LEU A 35 -16.96 -7.09 5.16
CA LEU A 35 -17.54 -6.76 3.85
C LEU A 35 -17.70 -8.02 3.00
N THR A 36 -18.67 -7.99 2.09
CA THR A 36 -18.96 -9.11 1.17
C THR A 36 -17.82 -9.36 0.17
N ALA A 37 -17.08 -8.33 -0.21
CA ALA A 37 -15.93 -8.39 -1.13
C ALA A 37 -14.75 -7.60 -0.55
N PRO A 38 -14.05 -8.13 0.46
CA PRO A 38 -13.12 -7.36 1.30
C PRO A 38 -11.83 -6.92 0.56
N GLY A 39 -11.42 -7.63 -0.49
CA GLY A 39 -10.26 -7.29 -1.32
C GLY A 39 -10.59 -6.56 -2.62
N GLN A 40 -11.88 -6.36 -2.90
CA GLN A 40 -12.42 -5.71 -4.09
C GLN A 40 -13.56 -4.79 -3.64
N THR A 41 -13.30 -3.88 -2.70
CA THR A 41 -14.34 -3.06 -2.11
C THR A 41 -14.83 -2.03 -3.12
N TYR A 42 -15.62 -2.49 -4.07
CA TYR A 42 -16.31 -1.69 -5.05
C TYR A 42 -17.64 -1.25 -4.43
N HIS A 43 -17.70 -0.03 -3.93
CA HIS A 43 -18.96 0.60 -3.55
C HIS A 43 -18.99 2.03 -4.11
N GLY A 44 -19.85 2.28 -5.10
CA GLY A 44 -20.03 3.61 -5.69
C GLY A 44 -18.99 4.04 -6.72
N GLY A 45 -18.12 3.13 -7.19
CA GLY A 45 -17.17 3.40 -8.28
C GLY A 45 -15.74 3.76 -7.87
N GLU A 46 -15.41 3.76 -6.57
CA GLU A 46 -14.04 3.96 -6.08
C GLU A 46 -13.59 2.74 -5.25
N ASP A 47 -12.55 2.05 -5.73
CA ASP A 47 -11.87 0.95 -5.04
C ASP A 47 -10.73 1.48 -4.14
N TRP A 48 -10.10 0.58 -3.37
CA TRP A 48 -8.84 0.89 -2.69
C TRP A 48 -7.77 1.34 -3.69
N GLU A 49 -7.19 2.51 -3.43
CA GLU A 49 -6.08 3.08 -4.16
C GLU A 49 -4.78 2.79 -3.40
N TYR A 50 -3.86 2.08 -4.02
CA TYR A 50 -2.49 1.94 -3.52
C TYR A 50 -1.71 3.21 -3.83
N THR A 51 -1.19 3.89 -2.81
CA THR A 51 -0.52 5.19 -2.98
C THR A 51 0.99 5.06 -3.01
N GLU A 52 1.56 4.42 -1.99
CA GLU A 52 3.01 4.28 -1.85
C GLU A 52 3.42 3.19 -0.85
N THR A 53 4.72 2.91 -0.80
CA THR A 53 5.37 2.16 0.28
C THR A 53 6.23 3.09 1.11
N LEU A 54 5.96 3.12 2.41
CA LEU A 54 6.73 3.86 3.40
C LEU A 54 7.80 2.95 4.01
N GLU A 55 9.03 3.45 4.08
CA GLU A 55 10.07 2.87 4.93
C GLU A 55 9.99 3.51 6.31
N LEU A 56 9.51 2.76 7.31
CA LEU A 56 9.50 3.23 8.68
C LEU A 56 10.74 2.74 9.42
N PRO A 57 11.45 3.62 10.16
CA PRO A 57 12.55 3.19 11.00
C PRO A 57 12.00 2.22 12.05
N SER A 58 12.48 0.98 12.03
CA SER A 58 12.28 0.10 13.17
C SER A 58 13.31 0.47 14.24
N GLY A 59 13.02 0.23 15.51
CA GLY A 59 13.98 0.45 16.60
C GLY A 59 15.26 -0.42 16.54
N GLY A 60 15.49 -1.16 15.44
CA GLY A 60 16.67 -1.99 15.20
C GLY A 60 17.25 -1.77 13.79
N THR A 61 18.18 -2.64 13.37
CA THR A 61 18.85 -2.56 12.05
C THR A 61 17.99 -3.04 10.89
N GLU A 62 16.83 -3.63 11.16
CA GLU A 62 15.91 -4.15 10.15
C GLU A 62 14.98 -3.03 9.66
N LYS A 63 15.00 -2.75 8.37
CA LYS A 63 14.05 -1.82 7.75
C LYS A 63 12.66 -2.47 7.72
N ARG A 64 11.62 -1.71 8.07
CA ARG A 64 10.24 -2.17 7.93
C ARG A 64 9.52 -1.35 6.89
N TYR A 65 8.92 -2.07 5.95
CA TYR A 65 8.15 -1.48 4.87
C TYR A 65 6.66 -1.62 5.16
N PHE A 66 5.93 -0.58 4.81
CA PHE A 66 4.49 -0.51 4.99
C PHE A 66 3.84 0.06 3.74
N HIS A 67 2.78 -0.58 3.28
CA HIS A 67 2.02 -0.16 2.12
C HIS A 67 0.85 0.71 2.56
N HIS A 68 0.74 1.86 1.93
CA HIS A 68 -0.30 2.83 2.19
C HIS A 68 -1.42 2.65 1.16
N PHE A 69 -2.64 2.53 1.66
CA PHE A 69 -3.85 2.41 0.86
C PHE A 69 -4.85 3.47 1.29
N ARG A 70 -5.51 4.07 0.30
CA ARG A 70 -6.56 5.06 0.50
C ARG A 70 -7.87 4.54 -0.06
N HIS A 71 -8.97 4.80 0.63
CA HIS A 71 -10.31 4.58 0.12
C HIS A 71 -11.16 5.80 0.43
N ARG A 72 -11.60 6.51 -0.61
CA ARG A 72 -12.32 7.79 -0.46
C ARG A 72 -13.78 7.61 -0.02
N CYS A 73 -14.42 6.53 -0.46
CA CYS A 73 -15.82 6.20 -0.17
C CYS A 73 -16.02 4.83 0.51
N HIS A 74 -15.21 4.48 1.50
CA HIS A 74 -15.27 3.17 2.16
C HIS A 74 -16.66 2.95 2.80
N PRO A 75 -17.35 1.82 2.54
CA PRO A 75 -18.75 1.62 2.92
C PRO A 75 -19.04 1.73 4.41
N LEU A 76 -18.04 1.48 5.26
CA LEU A 76 -18.17 1.59 6.73
C LEU A 76 -17.48 2.82 7.34
N ALA A 77 -16.55 3.46 6.62
CA ALA A 77 -15.64 4.44 7.21
C ALA A 77 -15.58 5.78 6.44
N GLY A 78 -16.20 5.86 5.26
CA GLY A 78 -16.09 7.03 4.39
C GLY A 78 -14.67 7.18 3.84
N ASN A 79 -14.09 8.38 3.96
CA ASN A 79 -12.71 8.62 3.55
C ASN A 79 -11.75 8.09 4.61
N VAL A 80 -10.95 7.08 4.26
CA VAL A 80 -10.05 6.39 5.17
C VAL A 80 -8.74 5.99 4.50
N ASP A 81 -7.67 6.08 5.28
CA ASP A 81 -6.34 5.61 4.94
C ASP A 81 -5.97 4.44 5.86
N VAL A 82 -5.36 3.39 5.29
CA VAL A 82 -4.88 2.23 6.03
C VAL A 82 -3.44 1.91 5.64
N ILE A 83 -2.69 1.48 6.65
CA ILE A 83 -1.31 1.08 6.50
C ILE A 83 -1.23 -0.41 6.77
N VAL A 84 -0.75 -1.17 5.79
CA VAL A 84 -0.59 -2.63 5.87
C VAL A 84 0.91 -2.95 5.87
N PRO A 85 1.42 -3.74 6.82
CA PRO A 85 2.83 -4.12 6.79
C PRO A 85 3.14 -4.94 5.54
N ALA A 86 4.32 -4.72 4.95
CA ALA A 86 4.84 -5.53 3.86
C ALA A 86 5.07 -7.00 4.30
N SER A 87 5.24 -7.90 3.33
CA SER A 87 5.65 -9.27 3.61
C SER A 87 7.03 -9.29 4.28
N ARG A 88 7.33 -10.38 5.01
CA ARG A 88 8.61 -10.51 5.74
C ARG A 88 9.83 -10.52 4.82
N HIS A 89 9.65 -10.88 3.56
CA HIS A 89 10.73 -11.00 2.58
C HIS A 89 10.75 -9.83 1.61
N PHE A 90 9.87 -8.84 1.78
CA PHE A 90 9.84 -7.68 0.92
C PHE A 90 11.14 -6.88 1.05
N THR A 91 11.76 -6.63 -0.10
CA THR A 91 12.88 -5.70 -0.22
C THR A 91 12.69 -4.87 -1.49
N PRO A 92 12.83 -3.54 -1.42
CA PRO A 92 12.68 -2.67 -2.59
C PRO A 92 13.80 -2.84 -3.62
N THR A 93 14.90 -3.49 -3.26
CA THR A 93 15.98 -3.83 -4.18
C THR A 93 15.63 -5.00 -5.10
N ASP A 94 14.59 -5.76 -4.77
CA ASP A 94 14.09 -6.81 -5.63
C ASP A 94 13.22 -6.19 -6.74
N SER A 95 13.82 -6.09 -7.92
CA SER A 95 13.15 -5.59 -9.12
C SER A 95 11.94 -6.42 -9.54
N GLY A 96 11.76 -7.65 -9.05
CA GLY A 96 10.55 -8.44 -9.25
C GLY A 96 9.34 -7.92 -8.45
N ASN A 97 9.60 -7.24 -7.34
CA ASN A 97 8.58 -6.86 -6.36
C ASN A 97 8.25 -5.36 -6.35
N ALA A 98 9.24 -4.49 -6.55
CA ALA A 98 9.02 -3.04 -6.47
C ALA A 98 9.90 -2.23 -7.44
N TYR A 99 9.57 -0.95 -7.57
CA TYR A 99 10.32 0.05 -8.32
C TYR A 99 10.14 1.42 -7.67
N TYR A 100 11.13 2.28 -7.84
CA TYR A 100 11.03 3.70 -7.47
C TYR A 100 10.44 4.48 -8.64
N HIS A 101 9.44 5.30 -8.37
CA HIS A 101 8.81 6.19 -9.34
C HIS A 101 9.14 7.64 -8.98
N ASP A 102 9.61 8.39 -9.96
CA ASP A 102 9.88 9.83 -9.84
C ASP A 102 8.73 10.59 -10.53
N PHE A 103 8.04 11.44 -9.78
CA PHE A 103 6.88 12.18 -10.28
C PHE A 103 7.22 13.41 -11.12
N GLY A 104 8.49 13.86 -11.16
CA GLY A 104 9.01 14.86 -12.11
C GLY A 104 8.62 16.31 -11.88
#